data_AF-A0A919IPH6-F1
#
_entry.id   AF-A0A919IPH6-F1
#
_cell.length_a   1.000
_cell.length_b   1.000
_cell.length_c   1.000
_cell.angle_alpha   90.00
_cell.angle_beta   90.00
_cell.angle_gamma   90.00
#
_symmetry.space_group_name_H-M   'P 1'
#
loop_
_entity.id
_entity.type
_entity.pdbx_description
1 polymer ?
#
loop_
_entity_poly.entity_id
_entity_poly.type
_entity_poly.pdbx_seq_one_letter_code
_entity_poly.pdbx_strand_id
1 'polypeptide(L)'
;MSNPNKAKGTRWETALVRFLGAATLRAYRPAQEGHKDTGDLHGLSPFIGQAKDWKSWESAIREGLDGAERQKTHAREDYGVAFVKRVRRPTGAGYAVMTIATFARLLVRLRRAERILAEVAPGRYALHRLAIADELAADYDAVAKTAENTDDEPGA
;
A
#
# COMPACT_ATOMS: atom_id res chain seq x y z
N MET A 1 -8.73 -28.75 6.75
CA MET A 1 -7.45 -28.67 6.00
C MET A 1 -7.28 -27.24 5.48
N SER A 2 -6.22 -26.55 5.92
CA SER A 2 -5.91 -25.17 5.49
C SER A 2 -5.43 -25.15 4.04
N ASN A 3 -6.05 -24.34 3.17
CA ASN A 3 -5.64 -24.19 1.77
C ASN A 3 -4.30 -23.43 1.71
N PRO A 4 -3.20 -24.05 1.22
CA PRO A 4 -1.87 -23.43 1.22
C PRO A 4 -1.79 -22.11 0.43
N ASN A 5 -2.63 -21.93 -0.59
CA ASN A 5 -2.69 -20.69 -1.36
C ASN A 5 -3.36 -19.56 -0.56
N LYS A 6 -4.39 -19.89 0.23
CA LYS A 6 -5.06 -18.94 1.13
C LYS A 6 -4.11 -18.47 2.24
N ALA A 7 -3.30 -19.38 2.78
CA ALA A 7 -2.27 -19.07 3.78
C ALA A 7 -1.12 -18.21 3.22
N LYS A 8 -0.84 -18.27 1.91
CA LYS A 8 0.14 -17.38 1.26
C LYS A 8 -0.41 -15.97 1.05
N GLY A 9 -1.62 -15.84 0.51
CA GLY A 9 -2.30 -14.55 0.37
C GLY A 9 -2.42 -13.80 1.70
N THR A 10 -2.88 -14.50 2.74
CA THR A 10 -3.01 -13.93 4.10
C THR A 10 -1.68 -13.39 4.64
N ARG A 11 -0.56 -14.07 4.39
CA ARG A 11 0.77 -13.61 4.81
C ARG A 11 1.24 -12.38 4.04
N TRP A 12 0.94 -12.31 2.74
CA TRP A 12 1.31 -11.17 1.92
C TRP A 12 0.56 -9.91 2.34
N GLU A 13 -0.76 -10.01 2.56
CA GLU A 13 -1.57 -8.88 3.02
C GLU A 13 -1.13 -8.38 4.40
N THR A 14 -0.85 -9.29 5.35
CA THR A 14 -0.32 -8.92 6.67
C THR A 14 1.03 -8.20 6.56
N ALA A 15 1.93 -8.70 5.72
CA ALA A 15 3.23 -8.07 5.49
C ALA A 15 3.09 -6.66 4.87
N LEU A 16 2.14 -6.47 3.95
CA LEU A 16 1.82 -5.15 3.39
C LEU A 16 1.28 -4.19 4.45
N VAL A 17 0.32 -4.61 5.27
CA VAL A 17 -0.23 -3.76 6.35
C VAL A 17 0.87 -3.28 7.29
N ARG A 18 1.75 -4.19 7.72
CA ARG A 18 2.88 -3.85 8.61
C ARG A 18 3.86 -2.89 7.94
N PHE A 19 4.25 -3.17 6.70
CA PHE A 19 5.16 -2.32 5.95
C PHE A 19 4.59 -0.91 5.73
N LEU A 20 3.32 -0.82 5.34
CA LEU A 20 2.64 0.46 5.13
C LEU A 20 2.48 1.21 6.48
N GLY A 21 2.22 0.50 7.57
CA GLY A 21 2.24 1.04 8.94
C GLY A 21 3.59 1.61 9.35
N ALA A 22 4.69 0.91 9.04
CA ALA A 22 6.05 1.40 9.25
C ALA A 22 6.34 2.67 8.42
N ALA A 23 5.72 2.80 7.25
CA ALA A 23 5.71 4.01 6.43
C ALA A 23 4.64 5.04 6.86
N THR A 24 4.11 4.93 8.09
CA THR A 24 3.10 5.81 8.72
C THR A 24 1.69 5.78 8.11
N LEU A 25 1.43 4.87 7.16
CA LEU A 25 0.11 4.69 6.57
C LEU A 25 -0.76 3.78 7.44
N ARG A 26 -2.01 4.18 7.68
CA ARG A 26 -2.97 3.43 8.49
C ARG A 26 -3.67 2.32 7.70
N ALA A 27 -2.88 1.48 7.04
CA ALA A 27 -3.38 0.39 6.23
C ALA A 27 -4.04 -0.69 7.12
N TYR A 28 -5.13 -1.28 6.66
CA TYR A 28 -5.79 -2.41 7.35
C TYR A 28 -6.48 -3.34 6.37
N ARG A 29 -6.79 -4.56 6.83
CA ARG A 29 -7.59 -5.53 6.07
C ARG A 29 -9.06 -5.40 6.49
N PRO A 30 -10.01 -5.21 5.57
CA PRO A 30 -11.42 -5.18 5.90
C PRO A 30 -11.89 -6.57 6.37
N ALA A 31 -12.83 -6.62 7.31
CA ALA A 31 -13.54 -7.85 7.61
C ALA A 31 -14.39 -8.25 6.40
N GLN A 32 -14.46 -9.55 6.07
CA GLN A 32 -15.31 -10.05 4.97
C GLN A 32 -16.79 -9.95 5.34
N GLU A 33 -17.35 -8.75 5.29
CA GLU A 33 -18.77 -8.48 5.56
C GLU A 33 -19.54 -8.34 4.25
N GLY A 34 -20.06 -9.46 3.74
CA GLY A 34 -21.05 -9.48 2.66
C GLY A 34 -20.50 -9.41 1.23
N HIS A 35 -21.36 -9.76 0.26
CA HIS A 35 -21.06 -10.03 -1.15
C HIS A 35 -20.38 -8.90 -1.97
N LYS A 36 -20.03 -7.75 -1.38
CA LYS A 36 -19.35 -6.66 -2.07
C LYS A 36 -17.85 -6.72 -1.76
N ASP A 37 -17.13 -7.36 -2.67
CA ASP A 37 -15.66 -7.33 -2.69
C ASP A 37 -15.18 -5.89 -2.90
N THR A 38 -14.70 -5.27 -1.82
CA THR A 38 -14.39 -3.83 -1.74
C THR A 38 -12.88 -3.58 -1.84
N GLY A 39 -12.06 -4.62 -1.84
CA GLY A 39 -10.59 -4.56 -1.88
C GLY A 39 -9.92 -5.38 -0.77
N ASP A 40 -8.65 -5.73 -0.96
CA ASP A 40 -7.89 -6.52 0.02
C ASP A 40 -7.28 -5.63 1.12
N LEU A 41 -6.93 -4.38 0.78
CA LEU A 41 -6.33 -3.40 1.69
C LEU A 41 -7.07 -2.06 1.65
N HIS A 42 -7.40 -1.55 2.83
CA HIS A 42 -8.06 -0.27 3.08
C HIS A 42 -7.17 0.66 3.93
N GLY A 43 -7.63 1.90 4.17
CA GLY A 43 -6.87 2.91 4.92
C GLY A 43 -5.77 3.59 4.10
N LEU A 44 -5.86 3.47 2.77
CA LEU A 44 -4.91 3.99 1.79
C LEU A 44 -5.48 5.16 0.99
N SER A 45 -6.59 5.77 1.45
CA SER A 45 -7.25 6.85 0.73
C SER A 45 -6.22 7.90 0.28
N PRO A 46 -6.19 8.26 -1.02
CA PRO A 46 -7.26 8.08 -2.02
C PRO A 46 -7.23 6.75 -2.83
N PHE A 47 -6.57 5.72 -2.32
CA PHE A 47 -6.43 4.43 -2.99
C PHE A 47 -7.25 3.31 -2.33
N ILE A 48 -7.65 2.36 -3.17
CA ILE A 48 -7.95 0.99 -2.76
C ILE A 48 -6.84 0.04 -3.22
N GLY A 49 -6.45 -0.90 -2.35
CA GLY A 49 -5.37 -1.85 -2.62
C GLY A 49 -5.86 -3.26 -2.90
N GLN A 50 -5.38 -3.86 -4.00
CA GLN A 50 -5.47 -5.30 -4.24
C GLN A 50 -4.11 -5.94 -3.95
N ALA A 51 -4.05 -7.01 -3.15
CA ALA A 51 -2.82 -7.70 -2.79
C ALA A 51 -2.75 -9.07 -3.45
N LYS A 52 -1.71 -9.33 -4.24
CA LYS A 52 -1.58 -10.57 -5.00
C LYS A 52 -0.16 -11.14 -4.88
N ASP A 53 -0.04 -12.32 -4.26
CA ASP A 53 1.19 -13.12 -4.17
C ASP A 53 1.17 -14.22 -5.26
N TRP A 54 1.98 -14.08 -6.30
CA TRP A 54 1.94 -14.97 -7.48
C TRP A 54 3.31 -15.52 -7.89
N LYS A 55 3.25 -16.65 -8.61
CA LYS A 55 4.41 -17.27 -9.26
C LYS A 55 4.76 -16.62 -10.61
N SER A 56 3.76 -16.19 -11.39
CA SER A 56 3.95 -15.42 -12.62
C SER A 56 3.56 -13.97 -12.35
N TRP A 57 4.48 -13.07 -12.69
CA TRP A 57 4.32 -11.65 -12.43
C TRP A 57 3.37 -11.02 -13.46
N GLU A 58 3.44 -11.42 -14.72
CA GLU A 58 2.65 -10.82 -15.80
C GLU A 58 1.15 -10.92 -15.52
N SER A 59 0.69 -12.11 -15.11
CA SER A 59 -0.72 -12.31 -14.71
C SER A 59 -1.07 -11.54 -13.44
N ALA A 60 -0.16 -11.44 -12.48
CA ALA A 60 -0.40 -10.72 -11.23
C ALA A 60 -0.60 -9.21 -11.44
N ILE A 61 0.19 -8.60 -12.34
CA ILE A 61 -0.02 -7.21 -12.78
C ILE A 61 -1.40 -7.09 -13.42
N ARG A 62 -1.68 -7.91 -14.44
CA ARG A 62 -2.87 -7.74 -15.27
C ARG A 62 -4.16 -7.96 -14.46
N GLU A 63 -4.27 -9.11 -13.80
CA GLU A 63 -5.46 -9.48 -13.04
C GLU A 63 -5.60 -8.64 -11.76
N GLY A 64 -4.48 -8.28 -11.12
CA GLY A 64 -4.47 -7.40 -9.96
C GLY A 64 -4.97 -6.00 -10.30
N LEU A 65 -4.52 -5.45 -11.43
CA LEU A 65 -4.90 -4.10 -11.88
C LEU A 65 -6.37 -4.05 -12.32
N ASP A 66 -6.83 -5.05 -13.08
CA ASP A 66 -8.24 -5.17 -13.46
C ASP A 66 -9.15 -5.26 -12.23
N GLY A 67 -8.73 -6.01 -11.21
CA GLY A 67 -9.41 -6.09 -9.92
C GLY A 67 -9.48 -4.75 -9.20
N ALA A 68 -8.34 -4.08 -9.03
CA ALA A 68 -8.27 -2.79 -8.32
C ALA A 68 -9.08 -1.68 -9.02
N GLU A 69 -9.04 -1.63 -10.36
CA GLU A 69 -9.81 -0.64 -11.14
C GLU A 69 -11.32 -0.87 -11.07
N ARG A 70 -11.77 -2.13 -10.96
CA ARG A 70 -13.19 -2.44 -10.71
C ARG A 70 -13.60 -2.05 -9.29
N GLN A 71 -12.81 -2.46 -8.29
CA GLN A 71 -13.16 -2.29 -6.89
C GLN A 71 -13.15 -0.83 -6.42
N LYS A 72 -12.30 0.05 -6.98
CA LYS A 72 -12.30 1.48 -6.60
C LYS A 72 -13.69 2.12 -6.76
N THR A 73 -14.43 1.69 -7.78
CA THR A 73 -15.79 2.17 -8.06
C THR A 73 -16.77 1.73 -6.96
N HIS A 74 -16.59 0.53 -6.42
CA HIS A 74 -17.39 0.02 -5.31
C HIS A 74 -16.99 0.65 -3.98
N ALA A 75 -15.69 0.87 -3.76
CA ALA A 75 -15.12 1.46 -2.55
C ALA A 75 -15.27 2.99 -2.48
N ARG A 76 -15.68 3.65 -3.58
CA ARG A 76 -15.74 5.12 -3.73
C ARG A 76 -14.38 5.81 -3.49
N GLU A 77 -13.30 5.12 -3.84
CA GLU A 77 -11.95 5.67 -3.84
C GLU A 77 -11.57 6.15 -5.25
N ASP A 78 -10.67 7.13 -5.32
CA ASP A 78 -10.30 7.74 -6.59
C ASP A 78 -9.42 6.81 -7.45
N TYR A 79 -8.58 6.01 -6.81
CA TYR A 79 -7.50 5.26 -7.45
C TYR A 79 -7.48 3.78 -7.03
N GLY A 80 -7.15 2.91 -7.97
CA GLY A 80 -6.83 1.51 -7.70
C GLY A 80 -5.31 1.30 -7.77
N VAL A 81 -4.77 0.47 -6.88
CA VAL A 81 -3.38 0.02 -6.91
C VAL A 81 -3.29 -1.48 -6.65
N ALA A 82 -2.48 -2.17 -7.44
CA ALA A 82 -2.16 -3.58 -7.23
C ALA A 82 -0.78 -3.72 -6.58
N PHE A 83 -0.72 -4.37 -5.43
CA PHE A 83 0.52 -4.70 -4.73
C PHE A 83 0.97 -6.11 -5.09
N VAL A 84 2.03 -6.19 -5.89
CA VAL A 84 2.57 -7.42 -6.43
C VAL A 84 3.98 -7.63 -5.90
N LYS A 85 4.33 -8.84 -5.49
CA LYS A 85 5.69 -9.17 -5.05
C LYS A 85 6.17 -10.48 -5.62
N ARG A 86 7.47 -10.56 -5.88
CA ARG A 86 8.16 -11.83 -6.12
C ARG A 86 8.28 -12.66 -4.83
N VAL A 87 8.09 -13.96 -4.98
CA VAL A 87 8.30 -14.93 -3.91
C VAL A 87 9.71 -14.79 -3.31
N ARG A 88 9.81 -14.87 -1.97
CA ARG A 88 11.05 -14.74 -1.17
C ARG A 88 11.78 -13.38 -1.25
N ARG A 89 11.15 -12.34 -1.81
CA ARG A 89 11.68 -10.96 -1.71
C ARG A 89 11.10 -10.25 -0.48
N PRO A 90 11.80 -9.24 0.09
CA PRO A 90 11.26 -8.40 1.15
C PRO A 90 10.09 -7.55 0.63
N THR A 91 9.27 -6.98 1.53
CA THR A 91 8.04 -6.29 1.16
C THR A 91 8.32 -5.00 0.40
N GLY A 92 9.33 -4.23 0.80
CA GLY A 92 9.75 -3.00 0.11
C GLY A 92 10.31 -3.22 -1.30
N ALA A 93 10.65 -4.46 -1.67
CA ALA A 93 11.02 -4.83 -3.03
C ALA A 93 9.82 -5.25 -3.90
N GLY A 94 8.59 -5.09 -3.40
CA GLY A 94 7.35 -5.25 -4.15
C GLY A 94 7.07 -4.08 -5.10
N TYR A 95 6.02 -4.22 -5.90
CA TYR A 95 5.59 -3.26 -6.90
C TYR A 95 4.19 -2.77 -6.54
N ALA A 96 4.03 -1.46 -6.50
CA ALA A 96 2.75 -0.79 -6.52
C ALA A 96 2.41 -0.45 -7.98
N VAL A 97 1.46 -1.17 -8.56
CA VAL A 97 1.15 -1.11 -9.99
C VAL A 97 -0.16 -0.36 -10.19
N MET A 98 -0.14 0.60 -11.11
CA MET A 98 -1.30 1.40 -11.49
C MET A 98 -1.25 1.73 -13.00
N THR A 99 -2.38 2.13 -13.58
CA THR A 99 -2.39 2.62 -14.96
C THR A 99 -1.62 3.93 -15.08
N ILE A 100 -1.08 4.23 -16.27
CA ILE A 100 -0.44 5.52 -16.56
C ILE A 100 -1.39 6.69 -16.29
N ALA A 101 -2.69 6.52 -16.59
CA ALA A 101 -3.70 7.52 -16.30
C ALA A 101 -3.86 7.79 -14.80
N THR A 102 -3.87 6.73 -13.98
CA THR A 102 -3.91 6.85 -12.51
C THR A 102 -2.63 7.53 -11.98
N PHE A 103 -1.45 7.15 -12.47
CA PHE A 103 -0.19 7.81 -12.12
C PHE A 103 -0.18 9.31 -12.48
N ALA A 104 -0.63 9.66 -13.68
CA ALA A 104 -0.71 11.06 -14.10
C ALA A 104 -1.66 11.88 -13.21
N ARG A 105 -2.82 11.32 -12.85
CA ARG A 105 -3.77 11.96 -11.92
C ARG A 105 -3.16 12.15 -10.54
N LEU A 106 -2.46 11.14 -10.02
CA LEU A 106 -1.75 11.22 -8.75
C LEU A 106 -0.71 12.35 -8.77
N LEU A 107 0.13 12.41 -9.81
CA LEU A 107 1.17 13.43 -9.93
C LEU A 107 0.59 14.85 -10.03
N VAL A 108 -0.51 15.02 -10.78
CA VAL A 108 -1.23 16.31 -10.86
C VAL A 108 -1.80 16.70 -9.50
N ARG A 109 -2.42 15.76 -8.78
CA ARG A 109 -2.96 16.00 -7.43
C ARG A 109 -1.86 16.39 -6.45
N LEU A 110 -0.72 15.68 -6.46
CA LEU A 110 0.43 15.97 -5.60
C LEU A 110 1.02 17.36 -5.89
N ARG A 111 1.32 17.66 -7.15
CA ARG A 111 1.85 18.99 -7.54
C ARG A 111 0.93 20.13 -7.16
N ARG A 112 -0.38 19.93 -7.29
CA ARG A 112 -1.38 20.92 -6.87
C ARG A 112 -1.34 21.13 -5.36
N ALA A 113 -1.28 20.05 -4.58
CA ALA A 113 -1.19 20.14 -3.12
C ALA A 113 0.10 20.83 -2.66
N GLU A 114 1.25 20.47 -3.24
CA GLU A 114 2.54 21.10 -2.92
C GLU A 114 2.56 22.59 -3.28
N ARG A 115 2.00 22.97 -4.44
CA ARG A 115 1.89 24.38 -4.83
C ARG A 115 1.05 25.16 -3.82
N ILE A 116 -0.12 24.64 -3.44
CA ILE A 116 -0.98 25.27 -2.43
C ILE A 116 -0.22 25.39 -1.10
N LEU A 117 0.48 24.34 -0.65
CA LEU A 117 1.26 24.38 0.59
C LEU A 117 2.36 25.44 0.54
N ALA A 118 3.06 25.57 -0.58
CA ALA A 118 4.07 26.61 -0.77
C ALA A 118 3.49 28.02 -0.72
N GLU A 119 2.29 28.22 -1.29
CA GLU A 119 1.57 29.50 -1.30
C GLU A 119 1.06 29.89 0.09
N VAL A 120 0.46 28.95 0.83
CA VAL A 120 -0.22 29.26 2.11
C VAL A 120 0.70 29.13 3.34
N ALA A 121 1.75 28.31 3.27
CA ALA A 121 2.63 28.01 4.39
C ALA A 121 4.07 27.65 3.93
N PRO A 122 4.84 28.63 3.39
CA PRO A 122 6.15 28.37 2.80
C PRO A 122 7.17 27.71 3.75
N GLY A 123 7.13 28.04 5.05
CA GLY A 123 7.97 27.38 6.05
C GLY A 123 7.63 25.90 6.24
N ARG A 124 6.34 25.53 6.17
CA ARG A 124 5.90 24.12 6.22
C ARG A 124 6.24 23.39 4.93
N TYR A 125 6.16 24.07 3.78
CA TYR A 125 6.64 23.52 2.51
C TYR A 125 8.15 23.21 2.55
N ALA A 126 8.96 24.10 3.13
CA ALA A 126 10.39 23.84 3.29
C ALA A 126 10.67 22.60 4.16
N LEU A 127 9.97 22.46 5.29
CA LEU A 127 10.08 21.26 6.14
C LEU A 127 9.62 19.99 5.41
N HIS A 128 8.49 20.05 4.70
CA HIS A 128 7.98 18.95 3.85
C HIS A 128 9.03 18.49 2.83
N ARG A 129 9.73 19.44 2.20
CA ARG A 129 10.80 19.13 1.23
C ARG A 129 12.05 18.54 1.87
N LEU A 130 12.40 18.95 3.09
CA LEU A 130 13.56 18.42 3.80
C LEU A 130 13.34 16.97 4.26
N ALA A 131 12.12 16.61 4.65
CA ALA A 131 11.78 15.26 5.09
C ALA A 131 12.05 14.17 4.03
N ILE A 132 12.07 14.53 2.73
CA ILE A 132 12.33 13.59 1.63
C ILE A 132 13.69 12.89 1.78
N ALA A 133 14.71 13.57 2.30
CA ALA A 133 16.02 12.97 2.49
C ALA A 133 15.96 11.80 3.50
N ASP A 134 15.21 12.00 4.59
CA ASP A 134 15.00 10.99 5.62
C ASP A 134 14.15 9.82 5.07
N GLU A 135 13.10 10.13 4.31
CA GLU A 135 12.24 9.13 3.66
C GLU A 135 13.00 8.24 2.67
N LEU A 136 13.92 8.81 1.89
CA LEU A 136 14.77 8.06 0.95
C LEU A 136 15.82 7.19 1.65
N ALA A 137 16.24 7.58 2.86
CA ALA A 137 17.18 6.82 3.67
C ALA A 137 16.50 5.74 4.52
N ALA A 138 15.18 5.81 4.70
CA ALA A 138 14.44 4.90 5.56
C ALA A 138 14.39 3.45 5.02
N ASP A 139 14.76 2.49 5.87
CA ASP A 139 14.53 1.07 5.63
C ASP A 139 13.22 0.62 6.31
N TYR A 140 12.11 0.79 5.59
CA TYR A 140 10.79 0.40 6.11
C TYR A 140 10.64 -1.11 6.33
N ASP A 141 11.41 -1.95 5.63
CA ASP A 141 11.41 -3.40 5.90
C ASP A 141 12.06 -3.71 7.26
N ALA A 142 13.13 -2.98 7.63
CA ALA A 142 13.74 -3.10 8.95
C ALA A 142 12.80 -2.59 10.05
N VAL A 143 12.18 -1.41 9.86
CA VAL A 143 11.22 -0.85 10.82
C VAL A 143 10.03 -1.79 11.04
N ALA A 144 9.47 -2.36 9.98
CA ALA A 144 8.34 -3.29 10.06
C ALA A 144 8.70 -4.60 10.81
N LYS A 145 9.94 -5.09 10.72
CA LYS A 145 10.40 -6.28 11.46
C LYS A 145 10.58 -5.99 12.95
N THR A 146 11.10 -4.81 13.30
CA THR A 146 11.28 -4.44 14.71
C THR A 146 9.95 -4.35 15.43
N ALA A 147 8.93 -3.78 14.78
CA ALA A 147 7.58 -3.70 15.34
C ALA A 147 6.96 -5.09 15.62
N GLU A 148 7.25 -6.10 14.79
CA GLU A 148 6.78 -7.47 15.00
C GLU A 148 7.37 -8.10 16.27
N ASN A 149 8.64 -7.85 16.57
CA ASN A 149 9.31 -8.44 17.74
C ASN A 149 8.81 -7.84 19.07
N THR A 150 8.31 -6.59 19.06
CA THR A 150 7.76 -5.92 20.24
C THR A 150 6.32 -6.35 20.57
N ASP A 151 5.54 -6.79 19.58
CA ASP A 151 4.18 -7.30 19.83
C ASP A 151 4.18 -8.75 20.36
N ASP A 152 5.31 -9.46 20.25
CA ASP A 152 5.51 -10.85 20.71
C ASP A 152 6.17 -10.95 22.10
N GLU A 153 6.52 -9.84 22.77
CA GLU A 153 6.86 -9.88 24.20
C GLU A 153 5.59 -9.92 25.05
N PRO A 154 5.28 -11.05 25.73
CA PRO A 154 4.19 -11.06 26.69
C PRO A 154 4.55 -10.12 27.83
N GLY A 155 3.62 -9.22 28.16
CA GLY A 155 3.78 -8.25 29.24
C GLY A 155 4.39 -8.87 30.49
N ALA A 156 5.53 -8.28 30.90
CA ALA A 156 6.10 -8.44 32.24
C ALA A 156 5.19 -7.77 33.29
#